data_AF-A0A9D5VE72-F1
#
_entry.id   AF-A0A9D5VE72-F1
#
_cell.length_a   1.000
_cell.length_b   1.000
_cell.length_c   1.000
_cell.angle_alpha   90.00
_cell.angle_beta   90.00
_cell.angle_gamma   90.00
#
_symmetry.space_group_name_H-M   'P 1'
#
loop_
_entity.id
_entity.type
_entity.pdbx_description
1 polymer ?
#
loop_
_entity_poly.entity_id
_entity_poly.type
_entity_poly.pdbx_seq_one_letter_code
_entity_poly.pdbx_strand_id
1 'polypeptide(L)'
;MNSPSPLLLVITRRHIPDTLWDELPAQLPPAQTPHLFFTGEGTILATAPLPLWSQARRVVCTHAFLQHWRHPPPPLPNLTAGRLAHLGRLLRECTLATTLPLPTWPLQPGTPGNKQVAVPLGTDLASTETLESLRLAVGLAGCQHRVTIYRETGWNSNPPSAKEFPAEARAYLDLMSELGITVHSGPEGGESVILRI
;
A
#
# COMPACT_ATOMS: atom_id res chain seq x y z
N MET A 1 -10.96 -24.97 18.19
CA MET A 1 -9.94 -24.70 17.16
C MET A 1 -10.09 -23.25 16.75
N ASN A 2 -9.04 -22.43 16.86
CA ASN A 2 -9.09 -21.04 16.39
C ASN A 2 -9.09 -21.03 14.87
N SER A 3 -10.08 -20.38 14.26
CA SER A 3 -10.11 -20.15 12.81
C SER A 3 -8.91 -19.29 12.41
N PRO A 4 -8.26 -19.59 11.27
CA PRO A 4 -7.13 -18.79 10.81
C PRO A 4 -7.56 -17.34 10.56
N SER A 5 -6.77 -16.38 11.02
CA SER A 5 -7.09 -14.96 10.89
C SER A 5 -6.71 -14.46 9.47
N PRO A 6 -7.58 -13.73 8.78
CA PRO A 6 -7.24 -13.18 7.47
C PRO A 6 -6.25 -12.02 7.58
N LEU A 7 -5.20 -12.08 6.76
CA LEU A 7 -4.14 -11.08 6.64
C LEU A 7 -4.17 -10.46 5.24
N LEU A 8 -4.06 -9.14 5.16
CA LEU A 8 -3.89 -8.42 3.89
C LEU A 8 -2.44 -7.94 3.71
N LEU A 9 -1.85 -8.27 2.57
CA LEU A 9 -0.59 -7.73 2.09
C LEU A 9 -0.88 -6.83 0.87
N VAL A 10 -0.58 -5.54 0.99
CA VAL A 10 -0.74 -4.55 -0.08
C VAL A 10 0.60 -4.39 -0.79
N ILE A 11 0.68 -4.74 -2.07
CA ILE A 11 1.91 -4.72 -2.84
C ILE A 11 1.86 -3.53 -3.79
N THR A 12 2.68 -2.51 -3.50
CA THR A 12 2.67 -1.25 -4.25
C THR A 12 3.84 -1.11 -5.20
N ARG A 13 4.90 -1.91 -5.04
CA ARG A 13 6.16 -1.79 -5.81
C ARG A 13 6.45 -3.00 -6.68
N ARG A 14 7.13 -2.76 -7.81
CA ARG A 14 7.57 -3.83 -8.72
C ARG A 14 8.63 -4.75 -8.14
N HIS A 15 9.43 -4.24 -7.19
CA HIS A 15 10.54 -4.97 -6.61
C HIS A 15 10.31 -5.15 -5.11
N ILE A 16 10.22 -6.41 -4.71
CA ILE A 16 10.23 -6.83 -3.32
C ILE A 16 11.42 -7.78 -3.18
N PRO A 17 12.34 -7.56 -2.22
CA PRO A 17 13.47 -8.45 -2.01
C PRO A 17 13.01 -9.88 -1.79
N ASP A 18 13.68 -10.85 -2.41
CA ASP A 18 13.32 -12.28 -2.26
C ASP A 18 13.37 -12.72 -0.80
N THR A 19 14.33 -12.19 -0.04
CA THR A 19 14.45 -12.40 1.41
C THR A 19 13.19 -11.95 2.17
N LEU A 20 12.52 -10.87 1.74
CA LEU A 20 11.28 -10.42 2.36
C LEU A 20 10.15 -11.44 2.17
N TRP A 21 10.06 -12.06 1.00
CA TRP A 21 9.04 -13.08 0.73
C TRP A 21 9.19 -14.32 1.60
N ASP A 22 10.43 -14.70 1.88
CA ASP A 22 10.79 -15.89 2.65
C ASP A 22 10.70 -15.67 4.16
N GLU A 23 11.07 -14.48 4.64
CA GLU A 23 11.08 -14.14 6.07
C GLU A 23 9.70 -13.71 6.59
N LEU A 24 8.84 -13.14 5.74
CA LEU A 24 7.54 -12.61 6.14
C LEU A 24 6.63 -13.66 6.84
N PRO A 25 6.49 -14.91 6.37
CA PRO A 25 5.71 -15.93 7.06
C PRO A 25 6.16 -16.19 8.51
N ALA A 26 7.47 -16.11 8.77
CA ALA A 26 8.04 -16.35 10.10
C ALA A 26 7.80 -15.19 11.07
N GLN A 27 7.56 -13.98 10.57
CA GLN A 27 7.29 -12.79 11.38
C GLN A 27 5.80 -12.55 11.64
N LEU A 28 4.93 -13.20 10.87
CA LEU A 28 3.49 -13.09 11.04
C LEU A 28 3.00 -13.99 12.18
N PRO A 29 1.89 -13.61 12.86
CA PRO A 29 1.28 -14.50 13.84
C PRO A 29 0.90 -15.85 13.21
N PRO A 30 0.88 -16.96 13.97
CA PRO A 30 0.54 -18.27 13.41
C PRO A 30 -0.88 -18.29 12.83
N ALA A 31 -1.11 -19.19 11.86
CA ALA A 31 -2.41 -19.46 11.23
C ALA A 31 -3.06 -18.26 10.52
N GLN A 32 -2.31 -17.54 9.66
CA GLN A 32 -2.91 -16.50 8.81
C GLN A 32 -3.41 -17.05 7.47
N THR A 33 -4.52 -16.52 6.98
CA THR A 33 -4.98 -16.71 5.60
C THR A 33 -4.61 -15.47 4.78
N PRO A 34 -3.63 -15.55 3.87
CA PRO A 34 -3.15 -14.37 3.16
C PRO A 34 -4.04 -13.95 1.99
N HIS A 35 -4.30 -12.65 1.94
CA HIS A 35 -4.86 -11.91 0.83
C HIS A 35 -3.81 -10.95 0.28
N LEU A 36 -3.57 -10.99 -1.03
CA LEU A 36 -2.63 -10.09 -1.70
C LEU A 36 -3.43 -9.07 -2.53
N PHE A 37 -3.18 -7.78 -2.32
CA PHE A 37 -3.73 -6.72 -3.16
C PHE A 37 -2.60 -5.99 -3.89
N PHE A 38 -2.59 -6.05 -5.21
CA PHE A 38 -1.56 -5.44 -6.06
C PHE A 38 -2.04 -4.11 -6.64
N THR A 39 -1.25 -3.05 -6.47
CA THR A 39 -1.53 -1.71 -6.99
C THR A 39 -0.22 -0.98 -7.33
N GLY A 40 -0.31 0.20 -7.97
CA GLY A 40 0.85 0.90 -8.52
C GLY A 40 1.72 -0.01 -9.39
N GLU A 41 3.04 0.13 -9.26
CA GLU A 41 4.00 -0.74 -9.94
C GLU A 41 3.93 -2.21 -9.48
N GLY A 42 3.43 -2.45 -8.27
CA GLY A 42 3.23 -3.80 -7.73
C GLY A 42 2.30 -4.67 -8.56
N THR A 43 1.46 -4.08 -9.41
CA THR A 43 0.61 -4.83 -10.35
C THR A 43 1.39 -5.72 -11.32
N ILE A 44 2.67 -5.43 -11.57
CA ILE A 44 3.59 -6.27 -12.36
C ILE A 44 3.80 -7.64 -11.70
N LEU A 45 3.75 -7.72 -10.37
CA LEU A 45 3.95 -8.95 -9.60
C LEU A 45 2.69 -9.80 -9.48
N ALA A 46 1.52 -9.30 -9.89
CA ALA A 46 0.24 -9.99 -9.69
C ALA A 46 0.18 -11.37 -10.36
N THR A 47 0.87 -11.51 -11.49
CA THR A 47 0.95 -12.74 -12.30
C THR A 47 2.20 -13.57 -12.02
N ALA A 48 3.13 -13.07 -11.20
CA ALA A 48 4.37 -13.76 -10.89
C ALA A 48 4.12 -15.03 -10.04
N PRO A 49 4.93 -16.09 -10.19
CA PRO A 49 4.90 -17.22 -9.29
C PRO A 49 5.34 -16.76 -7.89
N LEU A 50 4.52 -17.06 -6.87
CA LEU A 50 4.86 -16.81 -5.46
C LEU A 50 4.66 -18.14 -4.71
N PRO A 51 5.68 -19.02 -4.66
CA PRO A 51 5.51 -20.39 -4.18
C PRO A 51 4.95 -20.48 -2.75
N LEU A 52 5.50 -19.66 -1.83
CA LEU A 52 5.06 -19.56 -0.43
C LEU A 52 3.64 -18.99 -0.29
N TRP A 53 3.15 -18.29 -1.31
CA TRP A 53 1.86 -17.60 -1.34
C TRP A 53 0.97 -18.13 -2.49
N SER A 54 1.17 -19.38 -2.88
CA SER A 54 0.49 -19.98 -4.03
C SER A 54 -1.03 -20.11 -3.82
N GLN A 55 -1.44 -20.33 -2.56
CA GLN A 55 -2.84 -20.42 -2.13
C GLN A 55 -3.45 -19.06 -1.73
N ALA A 56 -2.67 -17.98 -1.75
CA ALA A 56 -3.18 -16.66 -1.37
C ALA A 56 -4.20 -16.16 -2.39
N ARG A 57 -5.31 -15.61 -1.91
CA ARG A 57 -6.27 -14.91 -2.79
C ARG A 57 -5.62 -13.62 -3.26
N ARG A 58 -5.53 -13.44 -4.58
CA ARG A 58 -4.90 -12.28 -5.23
C ARG A 58 -5.96 -11.38 -5.84
N VAL A 59 -5.84 -10.09 -5.59
CA VAL A 59 -6.63 -9.04 -6.23
C VAL A 59 -5.67 -8.06 -6.88
N VAL A 60 -5.84 -7.77 -8.16
CA VAL A 60 -5.05 -6.77 -8.87
C VAL A 60 -5.91 -5.56 -9.21
N CYS A 61 -5.44 -4.36 -8.89
CA CYS A 61 -6.13 -3.13 -9.27
C CYS A 61 -6.09 -2.98 -10.79
N THR A 62 -7.25 -3.13 -11.45
CA THR A 62 -7.36 -3.12 -12.92
C THR A 62 -6.86 -1.82 -13.53
N HIS A 63 -7.14 -0.69 -12.88
CA HIS A 63 -6.71 0.63 -13.36
C HIS A 63 -5.18 0.71 -13.46
N ALA A 64 -4.48 0.43 -12.36
CA ALA A 64 -3.01 0.44 -12.34
C ALA A 64 -2.41 -0.65 -13.26
N PHE A 65 -3.03 -1.84 -13.33
CA PHE A 65 -2.56 -2.90 -14.22
C PHE A 65 -2.60 -2.48 -15.70
N LEU A 66 -3.69 -1.83 -16.12
CA LEU A 66 -3.86 -1.35 -17.49
C LEU A 66 -2.87 -0.25 -17.87
N GLN A 67 -2.41 0.55 -16.91
CA GLN A 67 -1.36 1.54 -17.14
C GLN A 67 -0.02 0.88 -17.53
N HIS A 68 0.31 -0.28 -16.94
CA HIS A 68 1.55 -1.00 -17.24
C HIS A 68 1.45 -1.94 -18.45
N TRP A 69 0.36 -2.71 -18.55
CA TRP A 69 0.27 -3.81 -19.52
C TRP A 69 -0.61 -3.49 -20.74
N ARG A 70 -1.44 -2.45 -20.68
CA ARG A 70 -2.39 -2.04 -21.73
C ARG A 70 -3.41 -3.12 -22.16
N HIS A 71 -3.48 -4.23 -21.43
CA HIS A 71 -4.44 -5.31 -21.60
C HIS A 71 -4.92 -5.80 -20.23
N PRO A 72 -6.08 -6.47 -20.12
CA PRO A 72 -6.56 -6.98 -18.84
C PRO A 72 -5.61 -8.05 -18.26
N PRO A 73 -5.66 -8.26 -16.93
CA PRO A 73 -4.88 -9.33 -16.30
C PRO A 73 -5.35 -10.70 -16.80
N PRO A 74 -4.43 -11.66 -16.99
CA PRO A 74 -4.78 -13.01 -17.43
C PRO A 74 -5.64 -13.72 -16.38
N PRO A 75 -6.58 -14.59 -16.78
CA PRO A 75 -7.35 -15.39 -15.84
C PRO A 75 -6.44 -16.43 -15.18
N LEU A 76 -6.15 -16.25 -13.88
CA LEU A 76 -5.45 -17.24 -13.05
C LEU A 76 -6.39 -17.69 -11.92
N PRO A 77 -6.31 -18.96 -11.45
CA PRO A 77 -7.27 -19.52 -10.48
C PRO A 77 -7.46 -18.69 -9.21
N ASN A 78 -6.38 -18.07 -8.72
CA ASN A 78 -6.39 -17.28 -7.49
C ASN A 78 -6.27 -15.76 -7.74
N LEU A 79 -6.30 -15.30 -9.00
CA LEU A 79 -6.19 -13.88 -9.37
C LEU A 79 -7.54 -13.32 -9.82
N THR A 80 -7.96 -12.24 -9.16
CA THR A 80 -9.17 -11.50 -9.53
C THR A 80 -8.82 -10.06 -9.89
N ALA A 81 -9.45 -9.56 -10.95
CA ALA A 81 -9.41 -8.15 -11.30
C ALA A 81 -10.28 -7.36 -10.30
N GLY A 82 -9.74 -6.30 -9.72
CA GLY A 82 -10.39 -5.48 -8.71
C GLY A 82 -10.18 -3.98 -8.92
N ARG A 83 -10.66 -3.19 -7.97
CA ARG A 83 -10.52 -1.73 -7.93
C ARG A 83 -10.11 -1.30 -6.51
N LEU A 84 -9.80 -0.03 -6.30
CA LEU A 84 -9.49 0.49 -4.95
C LEU A 84 -10.60 0.22 -3.91
N ALA A 85 -11.87 0.17 -4.33
CA ALA A 85 -12.97 -0.25 -3.45
C ALA A 85 -12.82 -1.68 -2.91
N HIS A 86 -12.16 -2.58 -3.64
CA HIS A 86 -11.84 -3.93 -3.17
C HIS A 86 -10.77 -3.90 -2.07
N LEU A 87 -9.80 -2.97 -2.15
CA LEU A 87 -8.82 -2.78 -1.09
C LEU A 87 -9.51 -2.39 0.22
N GLY A 88 -10.41 -1.41 0.19
CA GLY A 88 -11.20 -1.03 1.38
C GLY A 88 -12.05 -2.18 1.93
N ARG A 89 -12.59 -3.04 1.07
CA ARG A 89 -13.30 -4.24 1.51
C ARG A 89 -12.38 -5.24 2.20
N LEU A 90 -11.25 -5.58 1.58
CA LEU A 90 -10.25 -6.50 2.16
C LEU A 90 -9.72 -5.96 3.48
N LEU A 91 -9.50 -4.65 3.59
CA LEU A 91 -9.09 -4.02 4.84
C LEU A 91 -10.12 -4.20 5.94
N ARG A 92 -11.42 -4.22 5.66
CA ARG A 92 -12.45 -4.51 6.67
C ARG A 92 -12.51 -5.99 7.04
N GLU A 93 -12.36 -6.87 6.04
CA GLU A 93 -12.42 -8.33 6.21
C GLU A 93 -11.19 -8.89 6.94
N CYS A 94 -10.01 -8.29 6.75
CA CYS A 94 -8.77 -8.76 7.35
C CYS A 94 -8.60 -8.27 8.78
N THR A 95 -8.01 -9.10 9.64
CA THR A 95 -7.65 -8.72 11.01
C THR A 95 -6.38 -7.87 11.01
N LEU A 96 -5.44 -8.21 10.15
CA LEU A 96 -4.16 -7.53 9.98
C LEU A 96 -4.04 -7.04 8.54
N ALA A 97 -3.42 -5.88 8.34
CA ALA A 97 -3.08 -5.41 7.00
C ALA A 97 -1.75 -4.66 7.02
N THR A 98 -0.94 -4.89 6.00
CA THR A 98 0.33 -4.18 5.84
C THR A 98 0.73 -4.00 4.38
N THR A 99 1.54 -2.98 4.09
CA THR A 99 2.12 -2.73 2.76
C THR A 99 3.51 -3.36 2.62
N LEU A 100 3.81 -3.92 1.44
CA LEU A 100 5.13 -4.41 1.05
C LEU A 100 5.76 -3.54 -0.06
N PRO A 101 7.07 -3.25 0.02
CA PRO A 101 7.93 -3.51 1.16
C PRO A 101 7.51 -2.71 2.40
N LEU A 102 7.73 -3.27 3.59
CA LEU A 102 7.37 -2.63 4.86
C LEU A 102 8.23 -1.37 5.05
N PRO A 103 7.67 -0.23 5.49
CA PRO A 103 8.46 0.96 5.75
C PRO A 103 9.59 0.76 6.78
N THR A 104 9.46 -0.23 7.67
CA THR A 104 10.42 -0.53 8.75
C THR A 104 10.79 -2.01 8.76
N TRP A 105 11.25 -2.55 7.64
CA TRP A 105 11.76 -3.93 7.62
C TRP A 105 13.18 -4.03 8.20
N PRO A 106 13.49 -5.04 9.05
CA PRO A 106 12.61 -6.08 9.60
C PRO A 106 11.66 -5.59 10.69
N LEU A 107 10.50 -6.24 10.85
CA LEU A 107 9.53 -5.86 11.88
C LEU A 107 10.17 -5.99 13.27
N GLN A 108 10.07 -4.95 14.09
CA GLN A 108 10.45 -5.09 15.50
C GLN A 108 9.47 -6.07 16.19
N PRO A 109 9.96 -7.00 17.02
CA PRO A 109 9.11 -7.92 17.77
C PRO A 109 8.04 -7.16 18.56
N GLY A 110 6.78 -7.57 18.43
CA GLY A 110 5.68 -6.93 19.15
C GLY A 110 5.18 -5.63 18.52
N THR A 111 5.47 -5.37 17.24
CA THR A 111 4.76 -4.36 16.45
C THR A 111 3.51 -5.00 15.85
N PRO A 112 2.33 -4.99 16.52
CA PRO A 112 1.14 -5.56 15.94
C PRO A 112 0.77 -4.80 14.67
N GLY A 113 0.46 -5.57 13.61
CA GLY A 113 -0.08 -5.11 12.34
C GLY A 113 -1.48 -4.52 12.48
N ASN A 114 -1.61 -3.45 13.25
CA ASN A 114 -2.71 -2.50 13.05
C ASN A 114 -2.68 -2.13 11.57
N LYS A 115 -3.85 -2.18 10.92
CA LYS A 115 -4.03 -1.93 9.48
C LYS A 115 -3.29 -0.66 9.07
N GLN A 116 -2.06 -0.82 8.60
CA GLN A 116 -1.15 0.25 8.22
C GLN A 116 -0.96 0.09 6.73
N VAL A 117 -1.62 0.96 5.98
CA VAL A 117 -1.42 1.00 4.53
C VAL A 117 -0.45 2.13 4.26
N ALA A 118 0.74 1.76 3.81
CA ALA A 118 1.69 2.71 3.27
C ALA A 118 1.36 2.95 1.79
N VAL A 119 1.30 4.21 1.36
CA VAL A 119 1.04 4.61 -0.02
C VAL A 119 2.22 5.46 -0.51
N PRO A 120 2.99 5.00 -1.52
CA PRO A 120 4.06 5.81 -2.09
C PRO A 120 3.46 6.98 -2.88
N LEU A 121 3.97 8.19 -2.68
CA LEU A 121 3.78 9.31 -3.60
C LEU A 121 4.70 9.13 -4.81
N GLY A 122 4.17 9.50 -5.97
CA GLY A 122 4.95 9.56 -7.20
C GLY A 122 6.16 10.47 -7.06
N THR A 123 7.17 10.22 -7.88
CA THR A 123 8.39 11.06 -7.91
C THR A 123 8.11 12.45 -8.46
N ASP A 124 7.10 12.62 -9.30
CA ASP A 124 6.61 13.92 -9.78
C ASP A 124 5.30 14.29 -9.07
N LEU A 125 5.28 15.44 -8.39
CA LEU A 125 4.11 15.93 -7.64
C LEU A 125 2.93 16.31 -8.54
N ALA A 126 3.18 16.59 -9.82
CA ALA A 126 2.15 16.90 -10.81
C ALA A 126 1.63 15.64 -11.54
N SER A 127 2.19 14.46 -11.26
CA SER A 127 1.84 13.24 -11.98
C SER A 127 0.46 12.68 -11.62
N THR A 128 -0.12 11.96 -12.57
CA THR A 128 -1.33 11.16 -12.37
C THR A 128 -1.15 10.14 -11.23
N GLU A 129 0.06 9.58 -11.09
CA GLU A 129 0.41 8.65 -10.00
C GLU A 129 0.26 9.32 -8.63
N THR A 130 0.79 10.54 -8.46
CA THR A 130 0.63 11.31 -7.22
C THR A 130 -0.84 11.55 -6.90
N LEU A 131 -1.66 11.93 -7.88
CA LEU A 131 -3.10 12.13 -7.69
C LEU A 131 -3.81 10.83 -7.28
N GLU A 132 -3.44 9.68 -7.85
CA GLU A 132 -4.00 8.38 -7.49
C GLU A 132 -3.61 7.94 -6.08
N SER A 133 -2.36 8.16 -5.69
CA SER A 133 -1.88 7.90 -4.33
C SER A 133 -2.63 8.75 -3.30
N LEU A 134 -2.84 10.04 -3.60
CA LEU A 134 -3.61 10.93 -2.72
C LEU A 134 -5.09 10.51 -2.62
N ARG A 135 -5.72 10.17 -3.75
CA ARG A 135 -7.10 9.63 -3.79
C ARG A 135 -7.24 8.34 -2.98
N LEU A 136 -6.27 7.44 -3.12
CA LEU A 136 -6.24 6.19 -2.35
C LEU A 136 -6.17 6.48 -0.86
N ALA A 137 -5.24 7.34 -0.44
CA ALA A 137 -5.06 7.64 0.96
C ALA A 137 -6.28 8.32 1.60
N VAL A 138 -6.89 9.30 0.92
CA VAL A 138 -8.15 9.91 1.38
C VAL A 138 -9.27 8.87 1.48
N GLY A 139 -9.44 8.03 0.45
CA GLY A 139 -10.48 7.01 0.46
C GLY A 139 -10.33 5.99 1.60
N LEU A 140 -9.09 5.61 1.90
CA LEU A 140 -8.77 4.71 3.02
C LEU A 140 -8.97 5.38 4.39
N ALA A 141 -8.56 6.63 4.53
CA ALA A 141 -8.76 7.38 5.78
C ALA A 141 -10.23 7.70 6.05
N GLY A 142 -11.02 8.03 5.01
CA GLY A 142 -12.48 8.15 5.13
C GLY A 142 -13.16 6.86 5.59
N CYS A 143 -12.51 5.70 5.38
CA CYS A 143 -12.92 4.41 5.93
C CYS A 143 -12.35 4.12 7.34
N GLN A 144 -11.80 5.13 8.02
CA GLN A 144 -11.17 5.04 9.34
C GLN A 144 -9.94 4.11 9.39
N HIS A 145 -9.25 3.91 8.27
CA HIS A 145 -7.98 3.20 8.25
C HIS A 145 -6.81 4.15 8.53
N ARG A 146 -5.77 3.63 9.20
CA ARG A 146 -4.52 4.37 9.37
C ARG A 146 -3.71 4.25 8.07
N VAL A 147 -3.47 5.38 7.43
CA VAL A 147 -2.72 5.48 6.18
C VAL A 147 -1.47 6.30 6.43
N THR A 148 -0.35 5.79 5.92
CA THR A 148 0.93 6.48 5.92
C THR A 148 1.26 6.78 4.47
N ILE A 149 1.46 8.05 4.15
CA ILE A 149 1.95 8.45 2.83
C ILE A 149 3.44 8.72 2.94
N TYR A 150 4.23 8.21 1.99
CA TYR A 150 5.69 8.38 1.98
C TYR A 150 6.21 8.64 0.56
N ARG A 151 7.42 9.18 0.42
CA ARG A 151 8.12 9.33 -0.88
C ARG A 151 9.42 8.54 -0.86
N GLU A 152 9.71 7.80 -1.92
CA GLU A 152 10.87 6.89 -2.00
C GLU A 152 12.22 7.62 -2.01
N THR A 153 12.28 8.85 -2.51
CA THR A 153 13.51 9.64 -2.59
C THR A 153 13.27 11.14 -2.32
N GLY A 154 14.14 11.72 -1.49
CA GLY A 154 14.51 13.14 -1.54
C GLY A 154 13.41 14.16 -1.27
N TRP A 155 12.95 14.28 -0.02
CA TRP A 155 12.66 15.62 0.51
C TRP A 155 13.95 16.09 1.17
N ASN A 156 14.59 17.11 0.59
CA ASN A 156 15.71 17.77 1.25
C ASN A 156 15.15 18.44 2.51
N SER A 157 15.10 17.70 3.61
CA SER A 157 14.74 18.12 4.98
C SER A 157 13.37 18.74 5.20
N ASN A 158 12.69 19.19 4.14
CA ASN A 158 11.48 19.97 4.20
C ASN A 158 10.42 19.35 3.31
N PRO A 159 9.20 19.21 3.83
CA PRO A 159 8.12 18.76 3.03
C PRO A 159 7.65 19.81 2.02
N PRO A 160 7.29 19.42 0.78
CA PRO A 160 6.74 20.27 -0.24
C PRO A 160 5.52 20.93 0.36
N SER A 161 5.50 22.24 0.21
CA SER A 161 4.34 23.02 0.54
C SER A 161 3.16 22.53 -0.31
N ALA A 162 1.94 22.62 0.23
CA ALA A 162 0.73 22.30 -0.54
C ALA A 162 0.66 23.06 -1.90
N LYS A 163 1.34 24.21 -2.00
CA LYS A 163 1.43 25.04 -3.22
C LYS A 163 2.17 24.36 -4.38
N GLU A 164 3.04 23.39 -4.09
CA GLU A 164 3.80 22.63 -5.10
C GLU A 164 2.97 21.53 -5.77
N PHE A 165 1.79 21.23 -5.21
CA PHE A 165 0.84 20.30 -5.79
C PHE A 165 -0.12 20.99 -6.76
N PRO A 166 -0.55 20.31 -7.84
CA PRO A 166 -1.61 20.81 -8.71
C PRO A 166 -2.92 21.02 -7.92
N ALA A 167 -3.80 21.90 -8.43
CA ALA A 167 -5.02 22.31 -7.71
C ALA A 167 -5.89 21.14 -7.24
N GLU A 168 -5.99 20.09 -8.05
CA GLU A 168 -6.74 18.88 -7.70
C GLU A 168 -6.07 18.08 -6.56
N ALA A 169 -4.75 17.96 -6.54
CA ALA A 169 -4.00 17.30 -5.47
C ALA A 169 -4.12 18.07 -4.14
N ARG A 170 -4.19 19.40 -4.20
CA ARG A 170 -4.39 20.24 -3.01
C ARG A 170 -5.70 19.96 -2.31
N ALA A 171 -6.80 19.77 -3.05
CA ALA A 171 -8.10 19.44 -2.46
C ALA A 171 -8.05 18.12 -1.65
N TYR A 172 -7.27 17.13 -2.13
CA TYR A 172 -7.05 15.91 -1.34
C TYR A 172 -6.22 16.19 -0.10
N LEU A 173 -5.12 16.93 -0.20
CA LEU A 173 -4.28 17.30 0.94
C LEU A 173 -5.05 18.05 2.04
N ASP A 174 -5.95 18.97 1.66
CA ASP A 174 -6.81 19.67 2.61
C ASP A 174 -7.73 18.67 3.36
N LEU A 175 -8.38 17.76 2.63
CA LEU A 175 -9.18 16.68 3.21
C LEU A 175 -8.35 15.74 4.10
N MET A 176 -7.08 15.50 3.76
CA MET A 176 -6.18 14.68 4.58
C MET A 176 -5.93 15.31 5.95
N SER A 177 -5.77 16.64 6.01
CA SER A 177 -5.60 17.38 7.26
C SER A 177 -6.84 17.24 8.15
N GLU A 178 -8.03 17.41 7.57
CA GLU A 178 -9.32 17.23 8.27
C GLU A 178 -9.52 15.80 8.80
N LEU A 179 -9.05 14.80 8.04
CA LEU A 179 -9.14 13.38 8.39
C LEU A 179 -8.01 12.90 9.32
N GLY A 180 -7.07 13.77 9.69
CA GLY A 180 -5.95 13.43 10.56
C GLY A 180 -4.95 12.44 9.94
N ILE A 181 -4.83 12.40 8.61
CA ILE A 181 -3.85 11.56 7.92
C ILE A 181 -2.46 12.15 8.13
N THR A 182 -1.51 11.30 8.49
CA THR A 182 -0.11 11.69 8.66
C THR A 182 0.66 11.41 7.37
N VAL A 183 1.22 12.45 6.75
CA VAL A 183 2.18 12.30 5.66
C VAL A 183 3.58 12.35 6.24
N HIS A 184 4.41 11.38 5.86
CA HIS A 184 5.78 11.24 6.33
C HIS A 184 6.74 11.49 5.20
N SER A 185 7.86 12.13 5.50
CA SER A 185 8.97 12.28 4.56
C SER A 185 10.26 11.73 5.12
N GLY A 186 10.84 10.76 4.43
CA GLY A 186 12.11 10.17 4.79
C GLY A 186 12.40 8.97 3.88
N PRO A 187 13.67 8.53 3.79
CA PRO A 187 13.95 7.19 3.28
C PRO A 187 13.19 6.17 4.14
N GLU A 188 12.97 4.96 3.61
CA GLU A 188 12.40 3.84 4.36
C GLU A 188 12.99 3.79 5.78
N GLY A 189 12.16 4.08 6.80
CA GLY A 189 12.57 4.06 8.22
C GLY A 189 13.28 5.30 8.77
N GLY A 190 13.41 6.40 8.02
CA GLY A 190 14.00 7.67 8.49
C GLY A 190 12.98 8.63 9.13
N GLU A 191 13.47 9.56 9.96
CA GLU A 191 12.70 10.52 10.76
C GLU A 191 11.42 11.03 10.09
N SER A 192 10.29 10.83 10.77
CA SER A 192 8.98 11.27 10.29
C SER A 192 8.85 12.78 10.38
N VAL A 193 8.98 13.48 9.26
CA VAL A 193 8.42 14.83 9.18
C VAL A 193 6.93 14.70 8.94
N ILE A 194 6.14 14.95 9.99
CA ILE A 194 4.69 15.09 9.87
C ILE A 194 4.43 16.37 9.08
N LEU A 195 3.86 16.26 7.89
CA LEU A 195 3.19 17.42 7.29
C LEU A 195 1.99 17.75 8.17
N ARG A 196 2.14 18.79 8.99
CA ARG A 196 1.00 19.56 9.48
C ARG A 196 0.64 20.51 8.34
N ILE A 197 -0.44 20.17 7.63
CA ILE A 197 -1.03 21.02 6.59
C ILE A 197 -1.94 22.03 7.27
#